data_AF-A0A948B9K6-F1
#
_entry.id   AF-A0A948B9K6-F1
#
_cell.length_a   1.000
_cell.length_b   1.000
_cell.length_c   1.000
_cell.angle_alpha   90.00
_cell.angle_beta   90.00
_cell.angle_gamma   90.00
#
_symmetry.space_group_name_H-M   'P 1'
#
loop_
_entity.id
_entity.type
_entity.pdbx_description
1 polymer ?
#
loop_
_entity_poly.entity_id
_entity_poly.type
_entity_poly.pdbx_seq_one_letter_code
_entity_poly.pdbx_strand_id
1 'polypeptide(L)'
;MSLFEQITIDMKEAMKAKENAKLSTLRLLKSALQNKKIELLHELDESEVLAVIKSQIKQLKDSLDSFEQAGRPEMAESIKNEITMLNAYLPAELGDEELLKVVKEAVAASGAGSAADMGKAMGAAMKAVAGQADGNRVKALVQSLLAVLVLVFGLMFTPGLAQAASANSEVINFVVPAIKITRMFLVLIGIVCINSILIGGFTMMTASMRNDIQGMGMQKMSFGIVGTLVVASLFSIATVALQRLT
;
A
#
# COMPACT_ATOMS: atom_id res chain seq x y z
N MET A 1 17.00 -14.99 -23.31
CA MET A 1 17.30 -16.20 -22.51
C MET A 1 16.43 -16.09 -21.28
N SER A 2 15.62 -17.11 -20.98
CA SER A 2 14.78 -17.05 -19.79
C SER A 2 15.64 -17.22 -18.53
N LEU A 3 15.16 -16.71 -17.39
CA LEU A 3 15.85 -16.87 -16.11
C LEU A 3 16.08 -18.35 -15.75
N PHE A 4 15.14 -19.23 -16.14
CA PHE A 4 15.26 -20.68 -15.97
C PHE A 4 16.40 -21.29 -16.81
N GLU A 5 16.56 -20.83 -18.05
CA GLU A 5 17.67 -21.24 -18.91
C GLU A 5 19.01 -20.76 -18.34
N GLN A 6 19.06 -19.53 -17.83
CA GLN A 6 20.25 -18.97 -17.20
C GLN A 6 20.71 -19.79 -16.00
N ILE A 7 19.80 -20.15 -15.08
CA ILE A 7 20.08 -21.03 -13.94
C ILE A 7 20.65 -22.39 -14.40
N THR A 8 20.13 -22.93 -15.51
CA THR A 8 20.59 -24.22 -16.06
C THR A 8 21.99 -24.13 -16.66
N ILE A 9 22.33 -23.01 -17.29
CA ILE A 9 23.69 -22.75 -17.81
C ILE A 9 24.66 -22.56 -16.64
N ASP A 10 24.32 -21.73 -15.67
CA ASP A 10 25.16 -21.45 -14.51
C ASP A 10 25.42 -22.72 -13.68
N MET A 11 24.46 -23.65 -13.62
CA MET A 11 24.66 -24.96 -13.02
C MET A 11 25.72 -25.78 -13.76
N LYS A 12 25.73 -25.75 -15.10
CA LYS A 12 26.76 -26.44 -15.92
C LYS A 12 28.13 -25.77 -15.75
N GLU A 13 28.17 -24.45 -15.63
CA GLU A 13 29.40 -23.71 -15.37
C GLU A 13 29.96 -24.01 -13.99
N ALA A 14 29.12 -24.02 -12.95
CA ALA A 14 29.50 -24.42 -11.59
C ALA A 14 30.05 -25.86 -11.57
N MET A 15 29.49 -26.76 -12.39
CA MET A 15 30.00 -28.13 -12.54
C MET A 15 31.41 -28.17 -13.14
N LYS A 16 31.70 -27.34 -14.14
CA LYS A 16 33.03 -27.22 -14.76
C LYS A 16 34.04 -26.57 -13.82
N ALA A 17 33.61 -25.54 -13.10
CA ALA A 17 34.42 -24.79 -12.14
C ALA A 17 34.64 -25.55 -10.80
N LYS A 18 33.97 -26.69 -10.60
CA LYS A 18 33.99 -27.48 -9.34
C LYS A 18 33.53 -26.69 -8.12
N GLU A 19 32.62 -25.74 -8.31
CA GLU A 19 32.01 -24.95 -7.24
C GLU A 19 30.90 -25.77 -6.57
N ASN A 20 31.29 -26.68 -5.66
CA ASN A 20 30.35 -27.63 -5.06
C ASN A 20 29.16 -26.95 -4.35
N ALA A 21 29.40 -25.85 -3.62
CA ALA A 21 28.36 -25.11 -2.91
C ALA A 21 27.35 -24.47 -3.87
N LYS A 22 27.84 -23.76 -4.91
CA LYS A 22 26.97 -23.15 -5.93
C LYS A 22 26.17 -24.22 -6.68
N LEU A 23 26.82 -25.33 -7.02
CA LEU A 23 26.19 -26.44 -7.72
C LEU A 23 25.10 -27.14 -6.89
N SER A 24 25.29 -27.33 -5.58
CA SER A 24 24.24 -27.89 -4.71
C SER A 24 23.04 -26.95 -4.61
N THR A 25 23.29 -25.65 -4.39
CA THR A 25 22.22 -24.63 -4.28
C THR A 25 21.43 -24.51 -5.58
N LEU A 26 22.10 -24.45 -6.74
CA LEU A 26 21.43 -24.37 -8.05
C LEU A 26 20.65 -25.65 -8.39
N ARG A 27 21.12 -26.84 -7.98
CA ARG A 27 20.36 -28.09 -8.13
C ARG A 27 19.09 -28.08 -7.31
N LEU A 28 19.18 -27.63 -6.06
CA LEU A 28 18.02 -27.54 -5.17
C LEU A 28 16.98 -26.54 -5.73
N LEU A 29 17.45 -25.38 -6.19
CA LEU A 29 16.61 -24.38 -6.84
C LEU A 29 15.92 -24.94 -8.09
N LYS A 30 16.66 -25.66 -8.94
CA LYS A 30 16.10 -26.29 -10.15
C LYS A 30 15.02 -27.31 -9.80
N SER A 31 15.22 -28.11 -8.75
CA SER A 31 14.19 -29.04 -8.26
C SER A 31 12.95 -28.29 -7.76
N ALA A 32 13.11 -27.19 -7.01
CA ALA A 32 11.99 -26.37 -6.57
C ALA A 32 11.20 -25.76 -7.75
N LEU A 33 11.90 -25.28 -8.78
CA LEU A 33 11.28 -24.77 -10.01
C LEU A 33 10.53 -25.87 -10.78
N GLN A 34 11.11 -27.06 -10.89
CA GLN A 34 10.45 -28.20 -11.52
C GLN A 34 9.21 -28.66 -10.73
N ASN A 35 9.29 -28.69 -9.40
CA ASN A 35 8.15 -29.01 -8.55
C ASN A 35 7.01 -27.99 -8.77
N LYS A 36 7.34 -26.71 -8.87
CA LYS A 36 6.35 -25.67 -9.16
C LYS A 36 5.73 -25.80 -10.55
N LYS A 37 6.53 -26.20 -11.55
CA LYS A 37 6.05 -26.50 -12.92
C LYS A 37 5.01 -27.63 -12.89
N ILE A 38 5.28 -28.67 -12.12
CA ILE A 38 4.39 -29.82 -11.95
C ILE A 38 3.10 -29.41 -11.22
N GLU A 39 3.22 -28.58 -10.17
CA GLU A 39 2.08 -28.08 -9.41
C GLU A 39 1.12 -27.23 -10.26
N LEU A 40 1.66 -26.34 -11.10
CA LEU A 40 0.89 -25.43 -11.93
C LEU A 40 0.43 -26.03 -13.27
N LEU A 41 1.00 -27.17 -13.69
CA LEU A 41 0.71 -27.87 -14.94
C LEU A 41 0.94 -27.02 -16.22
N HIS A 42 1.76 -25.96 -16.15
CA HIS A 42 2.20 -25.17 -17.30
C HIS A 42 3.68 -24.76 -17.17
N GLU A 43 4.24 -24.16 -18.21
CA GLU A 43 5.59 -23.58 -18.13
C GLU A 43 5.61 -22.37 -17.21
N LEU A 44 6.66 -22.21 -16.40
CA LEU A 44 6.75 -21.06 -15.50
C LEU A 44 7.04 -19.79 -16.29
N ASP A 45 6.25 -18.76 -16.01
CA ASP A 45 6.58 -17.40 -16.44
C ASP A 45 7.72 -16.83 -15.59
N GLU A 46 8.41 -15.80 -16.08
CA GLU A 46 9.52 -15.16 -15.35
C GLU A 46 9.12 -14.70 -13.95
N SER A 47 7.90 -14.18 -13.79
CA SER A 47 7.37 -13.75 -12.50
C SER A 47 7.23 -14.91 -11.50
N GLU A 48 6.90 -16.11 -11.97
CA GLU A 48 6.74 -17.31 -11.15
C GLU A 48 8.10 -17.89 -10.78
N VAL A 49 9.07 -17.84 -11.69
CA VAL A 49 10.47 -18.20 -11.41
C VAL A 49 11.03 -17.33 -10.28
N LEU A 50 10.81 -16.01 -10.35
CA LEU A 50 11.21 -15.07 -9.28
C LEU A 50 10.51 -15.38 -7.95
N ALA A 51 9.23 -15.75 -7.98
CA ALA A 51 8.48 -16.12 -6.78
C ALA A 51 9.06 -17.38 -6.11
N VAL A 52 9.46 -18.39 -6.89
CA VAL A 52 10.10 -19.60 -6.37
C VAL A 52 11.46 -19.28 -5.76
N ILE A 53 12.30 -18.47 -6.41
CA ILE A 53 13.61 -18.05 -5.87
C ILE A 53 13.43 -17.37 -4.51
N LYS A 54 12.47 -16.44 -4.39
CA LYS A 54 12.15 -15.77 -3.12
C LYS A 54 11.69 -16.73 -2.03
N SER A 55 10.83 -17.68 -2.39
CA SER A 55 10.38 -18.72 -1.45
C SER A 55 11.56 -19.53 -0.91
N GLN A 56 12.50 -19.89 -1.78
CA GLN A 56 13.71 -20.63 -1.39
C GLN A 56 14.60 -19.81 -0.45
N ILE A 57 14.82 -18.53 -0.76
CA ILE A 57 15.59 -17.62 0.11
C ILE A 57 14.92 -17.49 1.48
N LYS A 58 13.59 -17.42 1.54
CA LYS A 58 12.87 -17.37 2.81
C LYS A 58 13.12 -18.62 3.66
N GLN A 59 13.01 -19.82 3.07
CA GLN A 59 13.30 -21.08 3.77
C GLN A 59 14.75 -21.13 4.30
N LEU A 60 15.70 -20.57 3.53
CA LEU A 60 17.09 -20.45 3.96
C LEU A 60 17.25 -19.45 5.11
N LYS A 61 16.55 -18.31 5.10
CA LYS A 61 16.55 -17.35 6.22
C LYS A 61 15.96 -17.96 7.49
N ASP A 62 14.85 -18.67 7.38
CA ASP A 62 14.24 -19.37 8.53
C ASP A 62 15.20 -20.44 9.11
N SER A 63 15.94 -21.12 8.23
CA SER A 63 16.99 -22.07 8.62
C SER A 63 18.19 -21.37 9.24
N LEU A 64 18.60 -20.23 8.69
CA LEU A 64 19.70 -19.41 9.20
C LEU A 64 19.44 -19.01 10.65
N ASP A 65 18.26 -18.47 10.94
CA ASP A 65 17.86 -18.07 12.29
C ASP A 65 17.88 -19.27 13.24
N SER A 66 17.42 -20.44 12.78
CA SER A 66 17.43 -21.68 13.56
C SER A 66 18.86 -22.15 13.89
N PHE A 67 19.79 -22.06 12.94
CA PHE A 67 21.20 -22.44 13.15
C PHE A 67 21.98 -21.44 13.99
N GLU A 68 21.68 -20.14 13.86
CA GLU A 68 22.25 -19.10 14.72
C GLU A 68 21.78 -19.28 16.17
N GLN A 69 20.48 -19.53 16.39
CA GLN A 69 19.92 -19.82 17.72
C GLN A 69 20.47 -21.13 18.32
N ALA A 70 20.76 -22.13 17.48
CA ALA A 70 21.37 -23.39 17.90
C ALA A 70 22.89 -23.30 18.13
N GLY A 71 23.51 -22.12 17.95
CA GLY A 71 24.94 -21.91 18.17
C GLY A 71 25.84 -22.64 17.16
N ARG A 72 25.38 -22.81 15.92
CA ARG A 72 26.13 -23.47 14.82
C ARG A 72 26.59 -22.44 13.77
N PRO A 73 27.62 -21.61 14.06
CA PRO A 73 28.01 -20.50 13.19
C PRO A 73 28.54 -20.95 11.82
N GLU A 74 29.22 -22.09 11.72
CA GLU A 74 29.71 -22.61 10.45
C GLU A 74 28.57 -22.95 9.46
N MET A 75 27.46 -23.50 9.96
CA MET A 75 26.27 -23.79 9.15
C MET A 75 25.51 -22.51 8.80
N ALA A 76 25.50 -21.53 9.70
CA ALA A 76 24.91 -20.22 9.43
C ALA A 76 25.69 -19.48 8.32
N GLU A 77 27.01 -19.56 8.32
CA GLU A 77 27.86 -18.96 7.29
C GLU A 77 27.67 -19.62 5.93
N SER A 78 27.57 -20.95 5.87
CA SER A 78 27.26 -21.64 4.62
C SER A 78 25.91 -21.19 4.04
N ILE A 79 24.88 -21.08 4.88
CA ILE A 79 23.55 -20.63 4.45
C ILE A 79 23.56 -19.16 4.01
N LYS A 80 24.30 -18.28 4.69
CA LYS A 80 24.48 -16.88 4.25
C LYS A 80 25.09 -16.79 2.85
N ASN A 81 26.06 -17.66 2.55
CA ASN A 81 26.64 -17.74 1.22
C ASN A 81 25.62 -18.21 0.18
N GLU A 82 24.78 -19.20 0.51
CA GLU A 82 23.70 -19.65 -0.37
C GLU A 82 22.66 -18.56 -0.66
N ILE A 83 22.23 -17.83 0.37
CA ILE A 83 21.32 -16.69 0.22
C ILE A 83 21.95 -15.62 -0.69
N THR A 84 23.23 -15.32 -0.51
CA THR A 84 23.94 -14.34 -1.34
C THR A 84 24.00 -14.77 -2.81
N MET A 85 24.26 -16.06 -3.07
CA MET A 85 24.25 -16.61 -4.43
C MET A 85 22.86 -16.53 -5.08
N LEU A 86 21.79 -16.83 -4.33
CA LEU A 86 20.42 -16.74 -4.85
C LEU A 86 19.96 -15.30 -5.08
N ASN A 87 20.37 -14.36 -4.21
CA ASN A 87 20.07 -12.94 -4.35
C ASN A 87 20.62 -12.34 -5.65
N ALA A 88 21.72 -12.87 -6.19
CA ALA A 88 22.27 -12.43 -7.48
C ALA A 88 21.31 -12.66 -8.67
N TYR A 89 20.33 -13.56 -8.53
CA TYR A 89 19.30 -13.83 -9.54
C TYR A 89 18.02 -13.02 -9.33
N LEU A 90 17.90 -12.27 -8.23
CA LEU A 90 16.78 -11.39 -7.99
C LEU A 90 17.09 -9.96 -8.46
N PRO A 91 16.10 -9.23 -9.01
CA PRO A 91 16.25 -7.78 -9.19
C PRO A 91 16.46 -7.12 -7.82
N ALA A 92 17.22 -6.02 -7.79
CA ALA A 92 17.51 -5.29 -6.56
C ALA A 92 16.24 -5.02 -5.76
N GLU A 93 16.23 -5.40 -4.47
CA GLU A 93 15.09 -5.17 -3.60
C GLU A 93 14.94 -3.66 -3.35
N LEU A 94 13.71 -3.16 -3.50
CA LEU A 94 13.39 -1.78 -3.13
C LEU A 94 13.50 -1.62 -1.61
N GLY A 95 14.10 -0.52 -1.17
CA GLY A 95 14.12 -0.13 0.23
C GLY A 95 12.70 0.12 0.75
N ASP A 96 12.52 0.04 2.08
CA ASP A 96 11.20 0.15 2.73
C ASP A 96 10.44 1.44 2.38
N GLU A 97 11.15 2.56 2.27
CA GLU A 97 10.57 3.86 1.90
C GLU A 97 10.15 3.92 0.42
N GLU A 98 10.98 3.39 -0.48
CA GLU A 98 10.70 3.35 -1.92
C GLU A 98 9.54 2.40 -2.21
N LEU A 99 9.52 1.24 -1.54
CA LEU A 99 8.44 0.28 -1.61
C LEU A 99 7.11 0.92 -1.17
N LEU A 100 7.11 1.66 -0.05
CA LEU A 100 5.91 2.35 0.42
C LEU A 100 5.41 3.35 -0.61
N LYS A 101 6.31 4.12 -1.22
CA LYS A 101 5.96 5.12 -2.25
C LYS A 101 5.34 4.46 -3.49
N VAL A 102 5.99 3.42 -4.03
CA VAL A 102 5.50 2.68 -5.21
C VAL A 102 4.14 2.03 -4.93
N VAL A 103 3.98 1.40 -3.77
CA VAL A 103 2.71 0.78 -3.37
C VAL A 103 1.61 1.83 -3.21
N LYS A 104 1.91 2.99 -2.59
CA LYS A 104 0.95 4.08 -2.41
C LYS A 104 0.46 4.64 -3.75
N GLU A 105 1.37 4.87 -4.69
CA GLU A 105 1.03 5.34 -6.03
C GLU A 105 0.18 4.30 -6.79
N ALA A 106 0.53 3.02 -6.69
CA ALA A 106 -0.21 1.93 -7.31
C ALA A 106 -1.63 1.77 -6.74
N VAL A 107 -1.78 1.86 -5.40
CA VAL A 107 -3.09 1.80 -4.73
C VAL A 107 -3.94 3.01 -5.14
N ALA A 108 -3.37 4.22 -5.18
CA ALA A 108 -4.07 5.42 -5.64
C ALA A 108 -4.53 5.30 -7.10
N ALA A 109 -3.66 4.84 -8.00
CA ALA A 109 -3.97 4.63 -9.41
C ALA A 109 -5.03 3.53 -9.63
N SER A 110 -5.09 2.53 -8.76
CA SER A 110 -6.09 1.46 -8.82
C SER A 110 -7.50 1.92 -8.44
N GLY A 111 -7.63 3.05 -7.74
CA GLY A 111 -8.89 3.56 -7.20
C GLY A 111 -9.53 2.63 -6.15
N ALA A 112 -8.74 1.73 -5.55
CA ALA A 112 -9.21 0.80 -4.54
C ALA A 112 -9.58 1.56 -3.25
N GLY A 113 -10.86 1.51 -2.89
CA GLY A 113 -11.43 2.28 -1.77
C GLY A 113 -11.72 1.43 -0.53
N SER A 114 -11.86 0.12 -0.73
CA SER A 114 -12.43 -0.79 0.25
C SER A 114 -11.60 -2.06 0.47
N ALA A 115 -11.86 -2.76 1.59
CA ALA A 115 -11.30 -4.10 1.82
C ALA A 115 -11.76 -5.11 0.76
N ALA A 116 -12.90 -4.88 0.09
CA ALA A 116 -13.35 -5.68 -1.04
C ALA A 116 -12.48 -5.47 -2.29
N ASP A 117 -11.82 -4.31 -2.41
CA ASP A 117 -10.90 -3.97 -3.51
C ASP A 117 -9.46 -4.46 -3.26
N MET A 118 -9.21 -5.18 -2.17
CA MET A 118 -7.89 -5.71 -1.81
C MET A 118 -7.25 -6.50 -2.97
N GLY A 119 -8.04 -7.31 -3.69
CA GLY A 119 -7.56 -8.05 -4.85
C GLY A 119 -7.10 -7.13 -6.00
N LYS A 120 -7.81 -6.03 -6.23
CA LYS A 120 -7.49 -5.03 -7.25
C LYS A 120 -6.25 -4.23 -6.88
N ALA A 121 -6.16 -3.79 -5.62
CA ALA A 121 -5.01 -3.08 -5.07
C ALA A 121 -3.76 -3.95 -5.07
N MET A 122 -3.87 -5.23 -4.70
CA MET A 122 -2.78 -6.20 -4.77
C MET A 122 -2.33 -6.43 -6.21
N GLY A 123 -3.26 -6.58 -7.16
CA GLY A 123 -2.90 -6.74 -8.57
C GLY A 123 -2.13 -5.53 -9.13
N ALA A 124 -2.55 -4.32 -8.77
CA ALA A 124 -1.87 -3.08 -9.18
C ALA A 124 -0.50 -2.92 -8.50
N ALA A 125 -0.43 -3.15 -7.19
CA ALA A 125 0.81 -3.04 -6.42
C ALA A 125 1.85 -4.10 -6.85
N MET A 126 1.43 -5.35 -7.07
CA MET A 126 2.33 -6.41 -7.55
C MET A 126 2.85 -6.14 -8.96
N LYS A 127 2.03 -5.53 -9.84
CA LYS A 127 2.48 -5.06 -11.15
C LYS A 127 3.50 -3.92 -11.05
N ALA A 128 3.25 -2.95 -10.18
CA ALA A 128 4.13 -1.79 -9.99
C ALA A 128 5.47 -2.16 -9.36
N VAL A 129 5.45 -3.10 -8.42
CA VAL A 129 6.65 -3.60 -7.75
C VAL A 129 7.40 -4.60 -8.63
N ALA A 130 6.76 -5.22 -9.63
CA ALA A 130 7.40 -6.08 -10.65
C ALA A 130 8.37 -7.15 -10.09
N GLY A 131 8.10 -7.67 -8.89
CA GLY A 131 9.00 -8.63 -8.23
C GLY A 131 10.23 -8.02 -7.55
N GLN A 132 10.29 -6.71 -7.34
CA GLN A 132 11.34 -6.01 -6.57
C GLN A 132 11.07 -5.95 -5.05
N ALA A 133 9.97 -6.54 -4.56
CA ALA A 133 9.74 -6.73 -3.13
C ALA A 133 8.95 -8.01 -2.83
N ASP A 134 8.98 -8.45 -1.57
CA ASP A 134 8.23 -9.62 -1.09
C ASP A 134 6.72 -9.35 -1.13
N GLY A 135 5.96 -10.30 -1.68
CA GLY A 135 4.50 -10.20 -1.77
C GLY A 135 3.81 -10.08 -0.41
N ASN A 136 4.39 -10.62 0.66
CA ASN A 136 3.89 -10.44 2.03
C ASN A 136 4.10 -9.01 2.53
N ARG A 137 5.24 -8.38 2.20
CA ARG A 137 5.51 -6.98 2.53
C ARG A 137 4.57 -6.05 1.77
N VAL A 138 4.38 -6.31 0.47
CA VAL A 138 3.39 -5.59 -0.35
C VAL A 138 1.99 -5.77 0.21
N LYS A 139 1.58 -7.00 0.58
CA LYS A 139 0.28 -7.28 1.17
C LYS A 139 0.06 -6.52 2.48
N ALA A 140 1.05 -6.51 3.38
CA ALA A 140 0.96 -5.78 4.64
C ALA A 140 0.81 -4.27 4.41
N LEU A 141 1.56 -3.69 3.47
CA LEU A 141 1.47 -2.27 3.11
C LEU A 141 0.16 -1.92 2.41
N VAL A 142 -0.31 -2.74 1.48
CA VAL A 142 -1.61 -2.54 0.82
C VAL A 142 -2.74 -2.64 1.84
N GLN A 143 -2.65 -3.59 2.77
CA GLN A 143 -3.63 -3.77 3.83
C GLN A 143 -3.64 -2.59 4.79
N SER A 144 -2.48 -2.07 5.19
CA SER A 144 -2.40 -0.90 6.07
C SER A 144 -2.93 0.37 5.37
N LEU A 145 -2.58 0.58 4.10
CA LEU A 145 -3.05 1.71 3.31
C LEU A 145 -4.56 1.66 3.07
N LEU A 146 -5.11 0.50 2.71
CA LEU A 146 -6.55 0.31 2.56
C LEU A 146 -7.28 0.39 3.90
N ALA A 147 -6.72 -0.14 4.99
CA ALA A 147 -7.30 0.01 6.32
C ALA A 147 -7.41 1.48 6.71
N VAL A 148 -6.39 2.31 6.45
CA VAL A 148 -6.44 3.76 6.69
C VAL A 148 -7.52 4.42 5.82
N LEU A 149 -7.61 4.07 4.54
CA LEU A 149 -8.59 4.63 3.60
C LEU A 149 -10.04 4.24 3.97
N VAL A 150 -10.25 2.97 4.29
CA VAL A 150 -11.53 2.39 4.75
C VAL A 150 -11.94 2.93 6.10
N LEU A 151 -11.02 3.28 6.97
CA LEU A 151 -11.35 3.81 8.28
C LEU A 151 -11.78 5.28 8.17
N VAL A 152 -11.17 6.05 7.26
CA VAL A 152 -11.62 7.42 6.94
C VAL A 152 -12.99 7.42 6.22
N PHE A 153 -13.24 6.48 5.30
CA PHE A 153 -14.52 6.40 4.57
C PHE A 153 -15.62 5.62 5.29
N GLY A 154 -15.27 4.53 5.97
CA GLY A 154 -16.20 3.58 6.62
C GLY A 154 -16.78 4.09 7.94
N LEU A 155 -16.05 4.96 8.66
CA LEU A 155 -16.62 5.73 9.78
C LEU A 155 -17.77 6.64 9.34
N MET A 156 -17.90 6.94 8.05
CA MET A 156 -19.02 7.75 7.54
C MET A 156 -20.32 6.94 7.35
N PHE A 157 -20.28 5.59 7.23
CA PHE A 157 -21.46 4.85 6.74
C PHE A 157 -21.79 3.51 7.41
N THR A 158 -20.94 2.88 8.23
CA THR A 158 -21.30 1.59 8.88
C THR A 158 -20.93 1.51 10.37
N PRO A 159 -21.90 1.20 11.27
CA PRO A 159 -21.64 1.10 12.71
C PRO A 159 -20.74 -0.09 13.10
N GLY A 160 -20.65 -1.14 12.27
CA GLY A 160 -19.84 -2.34 12.57
C GLY A 160 -18.33 -2.14 12.46
N LEU A 161 -17.85 -1.20 11.63
CA LEU A 161 -16.41 -0.96 11.45
C LEU A 161 -15.79 -0.07 12.53
N ALA A 162 -16.61 0.71 13.26
CA ALA A 162 -16.13 1.47 14.43
C ALA A 162 -15.59 0.52 15.52
N GLN A 163 -16.22 -0.64 15.68
CA GLN A 163 -15.79 -1.69 16.62
C GLN A 163 -14.48 -2.37 16.18
N ALA A 164 -14.23 -2.47 14.87
CA ALA A 164 -12.99 -3.04 14.32
C ALA A 164 -11.82 -2.05 14.39
N ALA A 165 -12.08 -0.75 14.23
CA ALA A 165 -11.10 0.32 14.41
C ALA A 165 -10.64 0.46 15.87
N SER A 166 -11.55 0.25 16.84
CA SER A 166 -11.21 0.26 18.27
C SER A 166 -10.30 -0.89 18.72
N ALA A 167 -10.09 -1.92 17.90
CA ALA A 167 -9.27 -3.08 18.24
C ALA A 167 -7.77 -2.90 17.98
N ASN A 168 -7.34 -1.87 17.23
CA ASN A 168 -5.93 -1.62 16.89
C ASN A 168 -5.49 -0.23 17.39
N SER A 169 -4.76 -0.20 18.52
CA SER A 169 -4.33 1.02 19.20
C SER A 169 -3.44 1.95 18.36
N GLU A 170 -2.57 1.40 17.51
CA GLU A 170 -1.71 2.20 16.63
C GLU A 170 -2.49 2.99 15.58
N VAL A 171 -3.57 2.42 15.06
CA VAL A 171 -4.40 3.06 14.03
C VAL A 171 -5.22 4.19 14.62
N ILE A 172 -5.74 4.02 15.85
CA ILE A 172 -6.47 5.07 16.59
C ILE A 172 -5.57 6.27 16.84
N ASN A 173 -4.31 6.04 17.20
CA ASN A 173 -3.33 7.09 17.47
C ASN A 173 -3.04 7.98 16.23
N PHE A 174 -3.17 7.45 15.02
CA PHE A 174 -3.01 8.24 13.78
C PHE A 174 -4.33 8.88 13.32
N VAL A 175 -5.45 8.17 13.46
CA VAL A 175 -6.75 8.59 12.92
C VAL A 175 -7.38 9.71 13.75
N VAL A 176 -7.37 9.61 15.08
CA VAL A 176 -7.98 10.61 15.97
C VAL A 176 -7.40 12.02 15.75
N PRO A 177 -6.07 12.22 15.71
CA PRO A 177 -5.52 13.54 15.39
C PRO A 177 -5.85 13.98 13.96
N ALA A 178 -5.86 13.07 12.98
CA ALA A 178 -6.25 13.41 11.61
C ALA A 178 -7.70 13.92 11.51
N ILE A 179 -8.66 13.28 12.20
CA ILE A 179 -10.06 13.75 12.22
C ILE A 179 -10.17 15.10 12.95
N LYS A 180 -9.43 15.32 14.04
CA LYS A 180 -9.39 16.62 14.73
C LYS A 180 -8.86 17.73 13.81
N ILE A 181 -7.82 17.46 13.03
CA ILE A 181 -7.26 18.38 12.04
C ILE A 181 -8.29 18.68 10.94
N THR A 182 -8.91 17.64 10.37
CA THR A 182 -9.96 17.81 9.35
C THR A 182 -11.13 18.64 9.87
N ARG A 183 -11.54 18.43 11.13
CA ARG A 183 -12.58 19.25 11.78
C ARG A 183 -12.16 20.72 11.89
N MET A 184 -10.89 20.99 12.23
CA MET A 184 -10.35 22.35 12.28
C MET A 184 -10.37 23.01 10.89
N PHE A 185 -10.03 22.27 9.83
CA PHE A 185 -10.12 22.76 8.45
C PHE A 185 -11.56 23.05 8.00
N LEU A 186 -12.53 22.21 8.37
CA LEU A 186 -13.95 22.45 8.07
C LEU A 186 -14.44 23.77 8.66
N VAL A 187 -14.02 24.13 9.88
CA VAL A 187 -14.36 25.42 10.49
C VAL A 187 -13.79 26.59 9.69
N LEU A 188 -12.54 26.49 9.21
CA LEU A 188 -11.93 27.52 8.36
C LEU A 188 -12.68 27.68 7.03
N ILE A 189 -13.09 26.59 6.39
CA ILE A 189 -13.92 26.62 5.17
C ILE A 189 -15.28 27.27 5.47
N GLY A 190 -15.88 26.98 6.64
CA GLY A 190 -17.12 27.62 7.08
C GLY A 190 -17.01 29.15 7.16
N ILE A 191 -15.89 29.68 7.68
CA ILE A 191 -15.63 31.13 7.72
C ILE A 191 -15.59 31.71 6.29
N VAL A 192 -14.97 31.00 5.34
CA VAL A 192 -14.92 31.43 3.92
C VAL A 192 -16.31 31.43 3.29
N CYS A 193 -17.15 30.45 3.60
CA CYS A 193 -18.54 30.41 3.14
C CYS A 193 -19.34 31.60 3.68
N ILE A 194 -19.23 31.90 4.97
CA ILE A 194 -19.89 33.07 5.60
C ILE A 194 -19.41 34.38 4.96
N ASN A 195 -18.10 34.52 4.73
CA ASN A 195 -17.56 35.70 4.06
C ASN A 195 -18.12 35.86 2.63
N SER A 196 -18.32 34.75 1.91
CA SER A 196 -18.93 34.75 0.58
C SER A 196 -20.39 35.18 0.60
N ILE A 197 -21.16 34.82 1.65
CA ILE A 197 -22.53 35.31 1.87
C ILE A 197 -22.52 36.82 2.09
N LEU A 198 -21.64 37.33 2.97
CA LEU A 198 -21.55 38.76 3.29
C LEU A 198 -21.16 39.59 2.06
N ILE A 199 -20.15 39.16 1.30
CA ILE A 199 -19.73 39.82 0.07
C ILE A 199 -20.86 39.79 -0.98
N GLY A 200 -21.56 38.65 -1.13
CA GLY A 200 -22.70 38.53 -2.03
C GLY A 200 -23.84 39.49 -1.67
N GLY A 201 -24.20 39.56 -0.39
CA GLY A 201 -25.23 40.47 0.12
C GLY A 201 -24.87 41.95 -0.03
N PHE A 202 -23.62 42.31 0.27
CA PHE A 202 -23.14 43.69 0.08
C PHE A 202 -23.14 44.09 -1.39
N THR A 203 -22.69 43.19 -2.27
CA THR A 203 -22.69 43.41 -3.73
C THR A 203 -24.10 43.66 -4.26
N MET A 204 -25.10 42.94 -3.74
CA MET A 204 -26.51 43.16 -4.07
C MET A 204 -27.03 44.52 -3.60
N MET A 205 -26.60 44.98 -2.42
CA MET A 205 -27.01 46.27 -1.85
C MET A 205 -26.42 47.47 -2.62
N THR A 206 -25.18 47.34 -3.12
CA THR A 206 -24.50 48.40 -3.89
C THR A 206 -24.77 48.35 -5.40
N ALA A 207 -25.42 47.30 -5.89
CA ALA A 207 -25.70 47.14 -7.31
C ALA A 207 -26.81 48.09 -7.78
N SER A 208 -26.45 49.06 -8.63
CA SER A 208 -27.40 49.98 -9.26
C SER A 208 -28.07 49.33 -10.48
N MET A 209 -29.27 48.76 -10.35
CA MET A 209 -30.21 48.27 -11.40
C MET A 209 -29.62 47.62 -12.68
N ARG A 210 -28.35 47.20 -12.65
CA ARG A 210 -27.62 46.55 -13.74
C ARG A 210 -27.61 45.06 -13.43
N ASN A 211 -28.28 44.29 -14.28
CA ASN A 211 -28.62 42.88 -14.01
C ASN A 211 -27.40 41.96 -13.82
N ASP A 212 -26.24 42.35 -14.37
CA ASP A 212 -24.98 41.62 -14.31
C ASP A 212 -24.37 41.58 -12.91
N ILE A 213 -24.33 42.71 -12.21
CA ILE A 213 -23.74 42.81 -10.86
C ILE A 213 -24.66 42.14 -9.81
N GLN A 214 -25.97 42.27 -9.97
CA GLN A 214 -26.93 41.55 -9.13
C GLN A 214 -26.82 40.03 -9.30
N GLY A 215 -26.62 39.54 -10.54
CA GLY A 215 -26.39 38.12 -10.81
C GLY A 215 -25.17 37.56 -10.08
N MET A 216 -24.04 38.29 -10.12
CA MET A 216 -22.82 37.91 -9.39
C MET A 216 -23.02 37.88 -7.87
N GLY A 217 -23.77 38.84 -7.33
CA GLY A 217 -24.11 38.89 -5.90
C GLY A 217 -24.96 37.70 -5.46
N MET A 218 -26.03 37.39 -6.22
CA MET A 218 -26.86 36.20 -5.99
C MET A 218 -26.06 34.90 -6.04
N GLN A 219 -25.18 34.76 -7.02
CA GLN A 219 -24.37 33.56 -7.19
C GLN A 219 -23.44 33.35 -5.98
N LYS A 220 -22.71 34.40 -5.54
CA LYS A 220 -21.85 34.32 -4.35
C LYS A 220 -22.62 33.98 -3.08
N MET A 221 -23.83 34.53 -2.93
CA MET A 221 -24.69 34.25 -1.79
C MET A 221 -25.20 32.80 -1.80
N SER A 222 -25.61 32.28 -2.95
CA SER A 222 -26.03 30.89 -3.13
C SER A 222 -24.89 29.91 -2.81
N PHE A 223 -23.69 30.14 -3.37
CA PHE A 223 -22.50 29.33 -3.05
C PHE A 223 -22.16 29.37 -1.55
N GLY A 224 -22.26 30.53 -0.92
CA GLY A 224 -22.05 30.68 0.51
C GLY A 224 -23.06 29.88 1.34
N ILE A 225 -24.35 29.95 1.02
CA ILE A 225 -25.41 29.23 1.74
C ILE A 225 -25.26 27.71 1.58
N VAL A 226 -25.13 27.23 0.34
CA VAL A 226 -24.94 25.79 0.05
C VAL A 226 -23.66 25.29 0.69
N GLY A 227 -22.56 26.04 0.57
CA GLY A 227 -21.29 25.70 1.20
C GLY A 227 -21.41 25.59 2.72
N THR A 228 -22.13 26.50 3.37
CA THR A 228 -22.31 26.45 4.83
C THR A 228 -23.12 25.23 5.27
N LEU A 229 -24.17 24.84 4.53
CA LEU A 229 -24.95 23.63 4.81
C LEU A 229 -24.13 22.34 4.66
N VAL A 230 -23.29 22.27 3.61
CA VAL A 230 -22.39 21.14 3.38
C VAL A 230 -21.34 21.05 4.49
N VAL A 231 -20.70 22.18 4.84
CA VAL A 231 -19.71 22.24 5.93
C VAL A 231 -20.32 21.83 7.26
N ALA A 232 -21.54 22.30 7.58
CA ALA A 232 -22.23 21.93 8.81
C ALA A 232 -22.55 20.42 8.88
N SER A 233 -22.97 19.84 7.75
CA SER A 233 -23.24 18.40 7.64
C SER A 233 -21.95 17.58 7.84
N LEU A 234 -20.87 17.96 7.16
CA LEU A 234 -19.56 17.30 7.29
C LEU A 234 -18.97 17.46 8.69
N PHE A 235 -19.15 18.62 9.33
CA PHE A 235 -18.71 18.87 10.69
C PHE A 235 -19.46 17.98 11.70
N SER A 236 -20.76 17.81 11.52
CA SER A 236 -21.57 16.91 12.34
C SER A 236 -21.10 15.46 12.20
N ILE A 237 -20.84 15.01 10.97
CA ILE A 237 -20.30 13.67 10.69
C ILE A 237 -18.93 13.47 11.36
N ALA A 238 -18.01 14.42 11.20
CA ALA A 238 -16.69 14.36 11.84
C ALA A 238 -16.78 14.32 13.38
N THR A 239 -17.78 14.97 13.95
CA THR A 239 -18.04 14.97 15.40
C THR A 239 -18.54 13.61 15.87
N VAL A 240 -19.50 13.02 15.15
CA VAL A 240 -20.00 11.66 15.45
C VAL A 240 -18.89 10.61 15.29
N ALA A 241 -18.03 10.75 14.27
CA ALA A 241 -16.89 9.85 14.06
C ALA A 241 -15.87 9.92 15.22
N LEU A 242 -15.56 11.13 15.72
CA LEU A 242 -14.69 11.29 16.90
C LEU A 242 -15.31 10.65 18.14
N GLN A 243 -16.59 10.91 18.41
CA GLN A 243 -17.29 10.34 19.57
C GLN A 243 -17.36 8.81 19.58
N ARG A 244 -17.24 8.16 18.41
CA ARG A 244 -17.19 6.70 18.33
C ARG A 244 -15.79 6.11 18.53
N LEU A 245 -14.75 6.92 18.44
CA LEU A 245 -13.35 6.49 18.55
C LEU A 245 -12.68 6.83 19.89
N THR A 246 -13.21 7.83 20.61
CA THR A 246 -12.83 8.19 21.99
C THR A 246 -13.78 7.59 23.00
#